data_AF-A0A932R216-F1
#
_entry.id   AF-A0A932R216-F1
#
_cell.length_a   1.000
_cell.length_b   1.000
_cell.length_c   1.000
_cell.angle_alpha   90.00
_cell.angle_beta   90.00
_cell.angle_gamma   90.00
#
_symmetry.space_group_name_H-M   'P 1'
#
loop_
_entity.id
_entity.type
_entity.pdbx_description
1 polymer ?
#
loop_
_entity_poly.entity_id
_entity_poly.type
_entity_poly.pdbx_seq_one_letter_code
_entity_poly.pdbx_strand_id
1 'polypeptide(L)'
;MSKAVAILINFNGRESTKRLVLILEQFRSIATTLIIDNGSTDGSKEQLGRSAYNKAILLETNRNLGFSGGVNVGLKRAMEKDVDIFLLINPDVVISQKDLKHLLESEFDITSPILHFARLGKDVYDYGGRVIWPIGRPVHREYASLQKGVPPIDYVSGACMLIKREVVEKIGFFDERFFMYFEDV
;
A
#
# COMPACT_ATOMS: atom_id res chain seq x y z
N MET A 1 -18.17 9.25 -6.54
CA MET A 1 -16.76 8.80 -6.52
C MET A 1 -16.54 8.07 -5.22
N SER A 2 -16.16 6.79 -5.30
CA SER A 2 -15.84 5.98 -4.13
C SER A 2 -14.70 6.63 -3.35
N LYS A 3 -14.78 6.60 -2.02
CA LYS A 3 -13.71 7.08 -1.15
C LYS A 3 -12.97 5.89 -0.57
N ALA A 4 -11.64 6.00 -0.49
CA ALA A 4 -10.79 4.99 0.12
C ALA A 4 -10.28 5.44 1.48
N VAL A 5 -9.96 4.47 2.33
CA VAL A 5 -9.06 4.67 3.47
C VAL A 5 -7.65 4.25 3.04
N ALA A 6 -6.70 5.19 3.11
CA ALA A 6 -5.29 4.89 2.87
C ALA A 6 -4.67 4.31 4.13
N ILE A 7 -3.89 3.25 3.99
CA ILE A 7 -3.13 2.58 5.06
C ILE A 7 -1.67 2.70 4.69
N LEU A 8 -0.94 3.47 5.49
CA LEU A 8 0.46 3.81 5.27
C LEU A 8 1.28 3.29 6.44
N ILE A 9 2.14 2.31 6.17
CA ILE A 9 3.04 1.74 7.17
C ILE A 9 4.35 2.54 7.24
N ASN A 10 4.69 3.05 8.41
CA ASN A 10 5.91 3.82 8.65
C ASN A 10 6.87 3.04 9.55
N PHE A 11 8.13 2.93 9.14
CA PHE A 11 9.22 2.47 9.99
C PHE A 11 10.47 3.31 9.71
N ASN A 12 10.82 4.21 10.61
CA ASN A 12 11.95 5.14 10.47
C ASN A 12 11.95 5.96 9.16
N GLY A 13 10.75 6.28 8.64
CA GLY A 13 10.54 6.90 7.33
C GLY A 13 9.90 8.29 7.41
N ARG A 14 10.14 9.03 8.50
CA ARG A 14 9.36 10.22 8.89
C ARG A 14 9.11 11.23 7.76
N GLU A 15 10.13 11.56 6.96
CA GLU A 15 10.03 12.58 5.92
C GLU A 15 9.22 12.10 4.71
N SER A 16 9.47 10.86 4.27
CA SER A 16 8.71 10.23 3.17
C SER A 16 7.23 10.07 3.57
N THR A 17 6.98 9.57 4.78
CA THR A 17 5.63 9.43 5.34
C THR A 17 4.91 10.77 5.40
N LYS A 18 5.55 11.79 5.98
CA LYS A 18 4.97 13.14 6.08
C LYS A 18 4.64 13.70 4.69
N ARG A 19 5.55 13.58 3.73
CA ARG A 19 5.34 14.04 2.36
C ARG A 19 4.13 13.35 1.72
N LEU A 20 4.04 12.03 1.81
CA LEU A 20 2.95 11.28 1.22
C LEU A 20 1.60 11.62 1.88
N VAL A 21 1.55 11.73 3.21
CA VAL A 21 0.33 12.14 3.92
C VAL A 21 -0.17 13.50 3.44
N LEU A 22 0.73 14.49 3.29
CA LEU A 22 0.38 15.82 2.78
C LEU A 22 -0.12 15.82 1.33
N ILE A 23 0.33 14.86 0.50
CA ILE A 23 -0.21 14.66 -0.85
C ILE A 23 -1.63 14.08 -0.76
N LEU A 24 -1.82 13.02 0.03
CA LEU A 24 -3.11 12.33 0.18
C LEU A 24 -4.20 13.23 0.81
N GLU A 25 -3.84 14.16 1.69
CA GLU A 25 -4.75 15.17 2.26
C GLU A 25 -5.48 15.98 1.19
N GLN A 26 -4.80 16.27 0.08
CA GLN A 26 -5.34 17.06 -1.04
C GLN A 26 -6.31 16.24 -1.89
N PHE A 27 -6.28 14.91 -1.80
CA PHE A 27 -7.12 14.04 -2.61
C PHE A 27 -8.51 13.89 -1.98
N ARG A 28 -9.55 14.32 -2.71
CA ARG A 28 -10.95 14.17 -2.28
C ARG A 28 -11.41 12.72 -2.21
N SER A 29 -10.77 11.84 -2.97
CA SER A 29 -11.06 10.41 -3.00
C SER A 29 -10.46 9.64 -1.82
N ILE A 30 -9.62 10.27 -1.00
CA ILE A 30 -9.15 9.70 0.27
C ILE A 30 -10.01 10.28 1.40
N ALA A 31 -10.75 9.40 2.08
CA ALA A 31 -11.56 9.78 3.24
C ALA A 31 -10.69 9.98 4.49
N THR A 32 -9.77 9.05 4.72
CA THR A 32 -8.89 9.06 5.89
C THR A 32 -7.57 8.35 5.55
N THR A 33 -6.47 8.84 6.10
CA THR A 33 -5.16 8.18 6.03
C THR A 33 -4.80 7.64 7.41
N LEU A 34 -4.66 6.34 7.53
CA LEU A 34 -4.18 5.66 8.73
C LEU A 34 -2.66 5.52 8.62
N ILE A 35 -1.94 6.26 9.45
CA ILE A 35 -0.48 6.20 9.55
C ILE A 35 -0.16 5.18 10.64
N ILE A 36 0.42 4.05 10.25
CA ILE A 36 0.81 2.98 11.19
C ILE A 36 2.28 3.15 11.51
N ASP A 37 2.60 3.75 12.66
CA ASP A 37 3.98 3.76 13.15
C ASP A 37 4.34 2.37 13.69
N ASN A 38 5.18 1.67 12.94
CA ASN A 38 5.54 0.29 13.16
C ASN A 38 6.72 0.14 14.14
N GLY A 39 6.68 0.90 15.23
CA GLY A 39 7.75 0.91 16.25
C GLY A 39 9.00 1.65 15.79
N SER A 40 8.84 2.85 15.22
CA SER A 40 9.97 3.67 14.80
C SER A 40 10.79 4.16 16.00
N THR A 41 12.10 4.31 15.80
CA THR A 41 13.05 4.81 16.81
C THR A 41 13.75 6.10 16.39
N ASP A 42 13.38 6.66 15.24
CA ASP A 42 14.01 7.84 14.66
C ASP A 42 13.31 9.16 15.06
N GLY A 43 12.26 9.12 15.88
CA GLY A 43 11.44 10.28 16.21
C GLY A 43 10.28 10.51 15.24
N SER A 44 9.94 9.52 14.39
CA SER A 44 8.74 9.53 13.53
C SER A 44 7.48 9.83 14.33
N LYS A 45 7.28 9.18 15.48
CA LYS A 45 6.11 9.33 16.35
C LYS A 45 5.85 10.80 16.69
N GLU A 46 6.85 11.50 17.22
CA GLU A 46 6.72 12.88 17.66
C GLU A 46 6.45 13.82 16.49
N GLN A 47 7.13 13.61 15.36
CA GLN A 47 6.97 14.46 14.18
C GLN A 47 5.58 14.28 13.52
N LEU A 48 5.16 13.03 13.34
CA LEU A 48 3.89 12.70 12.71
C LEU A 48 2.72 13.05 13.63
N GLY A 49 2.85 12.85 14.94
CA GLY A 49 1.83 13.19 15.93
C GLY A 49 1.65 14.70 16.16
N ARG A 50 2.68 15.52 15.94
CA ARG A 50 2.60 16.99 16.03
C ARG A 50 2.03 17.66 14.77
N SER A 51 1.95 16.94 13.66
CA SER A 51 1.51 17.50 12.40
C SER A 51 -0.02 17.70 12.41
N ALA A 52 -0.48 18.87 12.00
CA ALA A 52 -1.90 19.17 11.88
C ALA A 52 -2.45 18.58 10.58
N TYR A 53 -2.91 17.33 10.63
CA TYR A 53 -3.58 16.65 9.53
C TYR A 53 -5.10 16.74 9.70
N ASN A 54 -5.84 16.94 8.60
CA ASN A 54 -7.31 17.05 8.65
C ASN A 54 -7.99 15.69 8.49
N LYS A 55 -7.31 14.75 7.82
CA LYS A 55 -7.82 13.43 7.45
C LYS A 55 -6.88 12.30 7.87
N ALA A 56 -5.76 12.57 8.54
CA ALA A 56 -4.84 11.52 8.97
C ALA A 56 -4.97 11.18 10.45
N ILE A 57 -4.79 9.89 10.78
CA ILE A 57 -4.81 9.35 12.14
C ILE A 57 -3.54 8.54 12.32
N LEU A 58 -2.78 8.86 13.37
CA LEU A 58 -1.60 8.08 13.78
C LEU A 58 -2.00 6.92 14.69
N LEU A 59 -1.51 5.72 14.38
CA LEU A 59 -1.66 4.51 15.18
C LEU A 59 -0.27 3.95 15.47
N GLU A 60 -0.01 3.65 16.74
CA GLU A 60 1.29 3.16 17.18
C GLU A 60 1.20 1.68 17.55
N THR A 61 2.14 0.91 17.01
CA THR A 61 2.29 -0.52 17.31
C THR A 61 3.23 -0.80 18.49
N ASN A 62 4.03 0.21 18.91
CA ASN A 62 5.07 0.17 19.95
C ASN A 62 6.24 -0.81 19.69
N ARG A 63 6.18 -1.64 18.65
CA ARG A 63 7.24 -2.55 18.22
C ARG A 63 7.09 -2.85 16.73
N ASN A 64 8.17 -3.22 16.07
CA ASN A 64 8.12 -3.61 14.66
C ASN A 64 7.39 -4.95 14.49
N LEU A 65 6.19 -4.90 13.90
CA LEU A 65 5.37 -6.07 13.59
C LEU A 65 5.62 -6.63 12.19
N GLY A 66 6.62 -6.09 11.48
CA GLY A 66 6.80 -6.37 10.06
C GLY A 66 5.74 -5.69 9.19
N PHE A 67 5.77 -5.95 7.89
CA PHE A 67 4.83 -5.41 6.92
C PHE A 67 3.41 -5.94 7.18
N SER A 68 3.22 -7.26 7.16
CA SER A 68 1.91 -7.90 7.34
C SER A 68 1.24 -7.48 8.65
N GLY A 69 1.98 -7.52 9.76
CA GLY A 69 1.45 -7.13 11.06
C GLY A 69 1.07 -5.65 11.12
N GLY A 70 1.91 -4.75 10.58
CA GLY A 70 1.61 -3.33 10.52
C GLY A 70 0.41 -3.01 9.62
N VAL A 71 0.35 -3.59 8.42
CA VAL A 71 -0.78 -3.45 7.50
C VAL A 71 -2.06 -3.97 8.12
N ASN A 72 -2.02 -5.11 8.81
CA ASN A 72 -3.18 -5.68 9.48
C ASN A 72 -3.75 -4.77 10.57
N VAL A 73 -2.90 -4.06 11.33
CA VAL A 73 -3.37 -3.03 12.29
C VAL A 73 -4.16 -1.95 11.56
N GLY A 74 -3.67 -1.49 10.42
CA GLY A 74 -4.36 -0.52 9.57
C GLY A 74 -5.67 -1.04 8.98
N LEU A 75 -5.67 -2.26 8.43
CA LEU A 75 -6.87 -2.89 7.87
C LEU A 75 -7.95 -3.09 8.93
N LYS A 76 -7.59 -3.61 10.11
CA LYS A 76 -8.53 -3.79 11.23
C LYS A 76 -9.20 -2.46 11.59
N ARG A 77 -8.44 -1.37 11.68
CA ARG A 77 -9.02 -0.02 11.92
C ARG A 77 -9.83 0.50 10.74
N ALA A 78 -9.42 0.23 9.50
CA ALA A 78 -10.15 0.65 8.31
C ALA A 78 -11.49 -0.07 8.18
N MET A 79 -11.57 -1.34 8.60
CA MET A 79 -12.81 -2.13 8.63
C MET A 79 -13.88 -1.52 9.53
N GLU A 80 -13.51 -0.76 10.57
CA GLU A 80 -14.44 -0.03 11.45
C GLU A 80 -15.07 1.21 10.78
N LYS A 81 -14.56 1.64 9.61
CA LYS A 81 -15.07 2.79 8.86
C LYS A 81 -16.12 2.34 7.84
N ASP A 82 -17.03 3.24 7.49
CA ASP A 82 -18.01 3.02 6.41
C ASP A 82 -17.40 3.36 5.04
N VAL A 83 -16.52 2.48 4.57
CA VAL A 83 -15.83 2.60 3.27
C VAL A 83 -15.63 1.25 2.62
N ASP A 84 -15.72 1.16 1.30
CA ASP A 84 -15.62 -0.12 0.57
C ASP A 84 -14.22 -0.39 0.01
N ILE A 85 -13.28 0.57 0.14
CA ILE A 85 -11.97 0.51 -0.50
C ILE A 85 -10.86 0.83 0.50
N PHE A 86 -9.87 -0.03 0.55
CA PHE A 86 -8.61 0.17 1.26
C PHE A 86 -7.48 0.37 0.26
N LEU A 87 -6.64 1.37 0.49
CA LEU A 87 -5.44 1.63 -0.30
C LEU A 87 -4.21 1.40 0.58
N LEU A 88 -3.52 0.29 0.41
CA LEU A 88 -2.18 0.09 0.95
C LEU A 88 -1.21 0.95 0.15
N ILE A 89 -0.35 1.71 0.81
CA ILE A 89 0.63 2.54 0.13
C ILE A 89 1.88 2.75 0.99
N ASN A 90 3.05 2.46 0.41
CA ASN A 90 4.31 2.66 1.08
C ASN A 90 4.70 4.16 1.14
N PRO A 91 5.43 4.60 2.18
CA PRO A 91 5.82 6.01 2.36
C PRO A 91 6.60 6.65 1.21
N ASP A 92 7.36 5.85 0.47
CA ASP A 92 8.24 6.27 -0.62
C ASP A 92 7.53 6.34 -1.98
N VAL A 93 6.26 5.96 -2.05
CA VAL A 93 5.46 6.05 -3.27
C VAL A 93 5.11 7.51 -3.57
N VAL A 94 5.26 7.87 -4.85
CA VAL A 94 4.73 9.13 -5.40
C VAL A 94 3.58 8.78 -6.34
N ILE A 95 2.38 9.25 -6.02
CA ILE A 95 1.17 9.00 -6.80
C ILE A 95 0.45 10.30 -7.12
N SER A 96 -0.03 10.44 -8.35
CA SER A 96 -0.82 11.59 -8.77
C SER A 96 -2.32 11.39 -8.49
N GLN A 97 -3.07 12.48 -8.41
CA GLN A 97 -4.54 12.39 -8.26
C GLN A 97 -5.20 11.65 -9.44
N LYS A 98 -4.61 11.78 -10.64
CA LYS A 98 -5.09 11.10 -11.86
C LYS A 98 -4.89 9.59 -11.74
N ASP A 99 -3.71 9.15 -11.33
CA ASP A 99 -3.40 7.72 -11.22
C ASP A 99 -4.20 7.06 -10.10
N LEU A 100 -4.35 7.74 -8.96
CA LEU A 100 -5.23 7.27 -7.89
C LEU A 100 -6.68 7.14 -8.37
N LYS A 101 -7.17 8.11 -9.16
CA LYS A 101 -8.53 8.04 -9.71
C LYS A 101 -8.69 6.81 -10.60
N HIS A 102 -7.75 6.56 -11.52
CA HIS A 102 -7.80 5.37 -12.36
C HIS A 102 -7.75 4.07 -11.55
N LEU A 103 -6.92 4.02 -10.52
CA LEU A 103 -6.84 2.85 -9.62
C LEU A 103 -8.19 2.59 -8.93
N LEU A 104 -8.86 3.63 -8.46
CA LEU A 104 -10.18 3.55 -7.80
C LEU A 104 -11.33 3.18 -8.74
N GLU A 105 -11.15 3.35 -10.05
CA GLU A 105 -12.13 2.99 -11.08
C GLU A 105 -11.93 1.56 -11.61
N SER A 106 -10.96 0.81 -11.07
CA SER A 106 -10.72 -0.58 -11.43
C SER A 106 -11.93 -1.46 -11.16
N GLU A 107 -12.24 -2.35 -12.10
CA GLU A 107 -13.31 -3.35 -11.95
C GLU A 107 -12.87 -4.54 -11.06
N PHE A 108 -11.56 -4.73 -10.86
CA PHE A 108 -10.99 -5.83 -10.08
C PHE A 108 -11.02 -5.56 -8.57
N ASP A 109 -11.09 -6.63 -7.78
CA ASP A 109 -11.23 -6.54 -6.31
C ASP A 109 -9.90 -6.24 -5.60
N ILE A 110 -8.78 -6.64 -6.22
CA ILE A 110 -7.42 -6.29 -5.83
C ILE A 110 -6.74 -5.70 -7.07
N THR A 111 -6.15 -4.51 -6.95
CA THR A 111 -5.48 -3.83 -8.07
C THR A 111 -4.25 -3.10 -7.58
N SER A 112 -3.20 -3.04 -8.39
CA SER A 112 -2.02 -2.20 -8.16
C SER A 112 -1.73 -1.38 -9.42
N PRO A 113 -1.27 -0.12 -9.31
CA PRO A 113 -0.74 0.58 -10.47
C PRO A 113 0.58 -0.08 -10.92
N ILE A 114 0.98 0.19 -12.16
CA ILE A 114 2.34 -0.14 -12.60
C ILE A 114 3.30 0.75 -11.81
N LEU A 115 4.14 0.13 -10.98
CA LEU A 115 5.14 0.84 -10.18
C LEU A 115 6.35 1.15 -11.05
N HIS A 116 6.82 2.38 -11.00
CA HIS A 116 8.03 2.82 -11.70
C HIS A 116 9.14 3.10 -10.67
N PHE A 117 10.22 2.31 -10.74
CA PHE A 117 11.40 2.47 -9.92
C PHE A 117 12.46 3.25 -10.70
N ALA A 118 12.72 4.48 -10.27
CA ALA A 118 13.86 5.24 -10.73
C ALA A 118 15.14 4.70 -10.06
N ARG A 119 15.77 3.69 -10.67
CA ARG A 119 17.10 3.21 -10.27
C ARG A 119 18.14 3.83 -11.20
N LEU A 120 19.27 4.30 -10.65
CA LEU A 120 20.35 4.97 -11.39
C LEU A 120 20.53 4.42 -12.82
N GLY A 121 20.06 5.18 -13.82
CA GLY A 121 20.22 4.90 -15.25
C GLY A 121 19.31 3.84 -15.86
N LYS A 122 18.32 3.29 -15.14
CA LYS A 122 17.37 2.30 -15.68
C LYS A 122 15.96 2.52 -15.13
N ASP A 123 15.01 2.67 -16.05
CA ASP A 123 13.58 2.60 -15.73
C ASP A 123 13.17 1.14 -15.53
N VAL A 124 12.92 0.76 -14.28
CA VAL A 124 12.40 -0.57 -13.93
C VAL A 124 10.93 -0.41 -13.56
N TYR A 125 10.08 -1.30 -14.06
CA TYR A 125 8.67 -1.28 -13.72
C TYR A 125 8.24 -2.62 -13.15
N ASP A 126 7.40 -2.58 -12.12
CA ASP A 126 6.72 -3.74 -11.56
C ASP A 126 5.22 -3.60 -11.82
N TYR A 127 4.63 -4.60 -12.47
CA TYR A 127 3.20 -4.68 -12.72
C TYR A 127 2.56 -5.91 -12.07
N GLY A 128 3.31 -6.57 -11.16
CA GLY A 128 2.99 -7.85 -10.58
C GLY A 128 3.92 -8.96 -11.06
N GLY A 129 3.54 -10.20 -10.79
CA GLY A 129 4.36 -11.34 -11.14
C GLY A 129 3.58 -12.64 -11.31
N ARG A 130 4.34 -13.73 -11.49
CA ARG A 130 3.79 -15.08 -11.52
C ARG A 130 4.44 -15.97 -10.48
N VAL A 131 3.70 -16.95 -10.01
CA VAL A 131 4.22 -18.03 -9.18
C VAL A 131 4.50 -19.24 -10.06
N ILE A 132 5.75 -19.70 -10.06
CA ILE A 132 6.11 -21.00 -10.63
C ILE A 132 5.71 -22.05 -9.60
N TRP A 133 4.43 -22.43 -9.62
CA TRP A 133 3.78 -23.27 -8.61
C TRP A 133 4.53 -24.56 -8.23
N PRO A 134 5.11 -25.34 -9.16
CA PRO A 134 5.83 -26.57 -8.79
C PRO A 134 7.01 -26.37 -7.84
N ILE A 135 7.57 -25.15 -7.79
CA ILE A 135 8.72 -24.80 -6.95
C ILE A 135 8.42 -23.61 -6.01
N GLY A 136 7.16 -23.16 -5.94
CA GLY A 136 6.74 -22.03 -5.10
C GLY A 136 7.51 -20.74 -5.34
N ARG A 137 8.03 -20.51 -6.56
CA ARG A 137 8.93 -19.39 -6.84
C ARG A 137 8.18 -18.22 -7.47
N PRO A 138 8.05 -17.06 -6.81
CA PRO A 138 7.56 -15.85 -7.46
C PRO A 138 8.61 -15.28 -8.42
N VAL A 139 8.12 -14.71 -9.51
CA VAL A 139 8.92 -14.03 -10.52
C VAL A 139 8.21 -12.74 -10.89
N HIS A 140 8.84 -11.61 -10.55
CA HIS A 140 8.39 -10.29 -11.00
C HIS A 140 8.49 -10.20 -12.51
N ARG A 141 7.59 -9.44 -13.11
CA ARG A 141 7.62 -9.19 -14.53
C ARG A 141 7.98 -7.73 -14.80
N GLU A 142 8.97 -7.53 -15.68
CA GLU A 142 9.48 -6.21 -16.04
C GLU A 142 8.83 -5.63 -17.31
N TYR A 143 8.90 -4.31 -17.46
CA TYR A 143 8.33 -3.52 -18.56
C TYR A 143 8.56 -4.04 -19.98
N ALA A 144 9.71 -4.68 -20.26
CA ALA A 144 9.98 -5.25 -21.58
C ALA A 144 8.88 -6.22 -22.07
N SER A 145 8.16 -6.84 -21.14
CA SER A 145 7.02 -7.70 -21.44
C SER A 145 5.70 -6.95 -21.69
N LEU A 146 5.54 -5.71 -21.21
CA LEU A 146 4.35 -4.86 -21.43
C LEU A 146 4.21 -4.36 -22.87
N GLN A 147 5.30 -4.29 -23.64
CA GLN A 147 5.25 -3.94 -25.07
C GLN A 147 4.38 -4.91 -25.89
N LYS A 148 4.07 -6.10 -25.35
CA LYS A 148 3.22 -7.12 -25.97
C LYS A 148 1.82 -7.21 -25.35
N GLY A 149 1.44 -6.24 -24.51
CA GLY A 149 0.24 -6.27 -23.67
C GLY A 149 0.53 -6.69 -22.22
N VAL A 150 -0.45 -6.53 -21.33
CA VAL A 150 -0.33 -6.97 -19.93
C VAL A 150 -0.58 -8.50 -19.88
N PRO A 151 0.44 -9.33 -19.60
CA PRO A 151 0.21 -10.77 -19.50
C PRO A 151 -0.55 -11.09 -18.20
N PRO A 152 -1.19 -12.27 -18.10
CA PRO A 152 -1.77 -12.72 -16.84
C PRO A 152 -0.74 -12.73 -15.72
N ILE A 153 -1.14 -12.22 -14.56
CA ILE A 153 -0.37 -12.16 -13.32
C ILE A 153 -1.07 -13.00 -12.24
N ASP A 154 -0.29 -13.54 -11.31
CA ASP A 154 -0.80 -14.29 -10.15
C ASP A 154 -0.88 -13.39 -8.90
N TYR A 155 -0.06 -12.33 -8.84
CA TYR A 155 0.00 -11.42 -7.71
C TYR A 155 0.37 -9.99 -8.14
N VAL A 156 0.08 -9.02 -7.27
CA VAL A 156 0.45 -7.60 -7.43
C VAL A 156 1.26 -7.13 -6.22
N SER A 157 2.07 -6.08 -6.39
CA SER A 157 2.92 -5.59 -5.30
C SER A 157 2.11 -4.91 -4.18
N GLY A 158 2.45 -5.25 -2.93
CA GLY A 158 1.95 -4.58 -1.73
C GLY A 158 2.39 -3.12 -1.56
N ALA A 159 3.32 -2.61 -2.38
CA ALA A 159 3.83 -1.25 -2.25
C ALA A 159 2.77 -0.18 -2.57
N CYS A 160 1.85 -0.46 -3.49
CA CYS A 160 0.64 0.33 -3.69
C CYS A 160 -0.47 -0.60 -4.16
N MET A 161 -1.43 -0.93 -3.30
CA MET A 161 -2.44 -1.95 -3.56
C MET A 161 -3.81 -1.45 -3.10
N LEU A 162 -4.76 -1.44 -4.02
CA LEU A 162 -6.18 -1.29 -3.73
C LEU A 162 -6.75 -2.67 -3.40
N ILE A 163 -7.50 -2.74 -2.31
CA ILE A 163 -8.23 -3.93 -1.87
C ILE A 163 -9.67 -3.50 -1.56
N LYS A 164 -10.66 -4.15 -2.17
CA LYS A 164 -12.07 -3.97 -1.79
C LYS A 164 -12.34 -4.60 -0.43
N ARG A 165 -13.23 -3.98 0.36
CA ARG A 165 -13.66 -4.48 1.68
C ARG A 165 -14.09 -5.94 1.65
N GLU A 166 -14.88 -6.32 0.65
CA GLU A 166 -15.43 -7.67 0.50
C GLU A 166 -14.34 -8.75 0.42
N VAL A 167 -13.14 -8.40 -0.09
CA VAL A 167 -11.99 -9.30 -0.12
C VAL A 167 -11.55 -9.61 1.30
N VAL A 168 -11.31 -8.57 2.11
CA VAL A 168 -10.87 -8.72 3.50
C VAL A 168 -11.92 -9.47 4.34
N GLU A 169 -13.20 -9.22 4.10
CA GLU A 169 -14.29 -9.95 4.76
C GLU A 169 -14.32 -11.44 4.40
N LYS A 170 -13.97 -11.76 3.15
CA LYS A 170 -14.02 -13.12 2.62
C LYS A 170 -12.79 -13.95 2.98
N ILE A 171 -11.59 -13.39 2.84
CA ILE A 171 -10.32 -14.13 2.98
C ILE A 171 -9.54 -13.78 4.25
N GLY A 172 -9.97 -12.73 4.96
CA GLY A 172 -9.29 -12.24 6.16
C GLY A 172 -8.16 -11.26 5.84
N PHE A 173 -7.17 -11.24 6.74
CA PHE A 173 -6.04 -10.31 6.73
C PHE A 173 -4.77 -10.99 6.18
N PHE A 174 -3.69 -10.24 6.05
CA PHE A 174 -2.39 -10.79 5.66
C PHE A 174 -1.89 -11.81 6.70
N ASP A 175 -1.18 -12.83 6.23
CA ASP A 175 -0.59 -13.84 7.11
C ASP A 175 0.63 -13.29 7.84
N GLU A 176 0.48 -13.05 9.15
CA GLU A 176 1.51 -12.45 10.02
C GLU A 176 2.74 -13.35 10.23
N ARG A 177 2.75 -14.60 9.71
CA ARG A 177 3.97 -15.42 9.61
C ARG A 177 5.00 -14.81 8.67
N PHE A 178 4.56 -14.06 7.66
CA PHE A 178 5.45 -13.28 6.80
C PHE A 178 5.74 -11.94 7.45
N PHE A 179 6.94 -11.80 8.01
CA PHE A 179 7.38 -10.54 8.62
C PHE A 179 7.52 -9.44 7.56
N MET A 180 8.14 -9.73 6.41
CA MET A 180 8.33 -8.79 5.32
C MET A 180 8.71 -9.59 4.07
N TYR A 181 8.13 -9.23 2.93
CA TYR A 181 8.18 -9.97 1.67
C TYR A 181 7.37 -11.28 1.66
N PHE A 182 6.88 -11.61 0.46
CA PHE A 182 6.01 -12.75 0.15
C PHE A 182 4.61 -12.70 0.75
N GLU A 183 4.28 -11.68 1.55
CA GLU A 183 2.92 -11.51 2.05
C GLU A 183 1.92 -11.14 0.95
N ASP A 184 2.42 -10.60 -0.17
CA ASP A 184 1.66 -10.16 -1.32
C ASP A 184 1.60 -11.21 -2.44
N VAL A 185 2.11 -12.44 -2.20
CA VAL A 185 2.17 -13.59 -3.13
C VAL A 185 1.30 -14.74 -2.65
#